data_AF-A0A938TPK6-F1
#
_entry.id   AF-A0A938TPK6-F1
#
_cell.length_a   1.000
_cell.length_b   1.000
_cell.length_c   1.000
_cell.angle_alpha   90.00
_cell.angle_beta   90.00
_cell.angle_gamma   90.00
#
_symmetry.space_group_name_H-M   'P 1'
#
loop_
_entity.id
_entity.type
_entity.pdbx_description
1 polymer ?
#
loop_
_entity_poly.entity_id
_entity_poly.type
_entity_poly.pdbx_seq_one_letter_code
_entity_poly.pdbx_strand_id
1 'polypeptide(L)'
;MNTSHLDRSSALTPTRRQLLLGAGVAAAAAAGSRWLVPEVQAMPHRQLVSEFRRSLSRDQIEAIFLPFDHPSRQIVNTIAIRKSPHIGTLLNAEQIPYAWRLWSTMQSEAGKPRFIEPLKAEAGGLDGCVLSIYGDPDDGPCQSVISGGHLDLRAGDQLHGGFGDGVAWGHQIGNHQLRVPGNVWAHHSDALNRLVALLEPEQLSRAICGNPPNELLLQVQSAGGQFEGLAVRAMSEAQQTVFCELITTVIASFTPEHAKTAMDDITANGSFEDLHVALYRDFGFYGDGLKFSDQPERDGQLPYFQVWRIEGPGMILHFQGWPHVHAYLRLSREPRRQHVGEALGEVTALVEGERVRTFMETAMQQPFAAEGGFMPGLLPARFVPGPVTTGTLYSFDPFANQVVIAHVRGDQLRGTLQERFGGTDPSGTYRLATIDYALEEYADEFGTIERVENTGMLLRDVLIDHARSGALRQLSA
;
A
#
# COMPACT_ATOMS: atom_id res chain seq x y z
N MET A 1 12.94 56.65 6.13
CA MET A 1 12.66 57.05 4.74
C MET A 1 13.08 55.91 3.83
N ASN A 2 12.10 55.36 3.10
CA ASN A 2 12.12 54.63 1.82
C ASN A 2 13.41 54.70 0.99
N THR A 3 13.81 53.79 0.10
CA THR A 3 13.31 52.54 -0.55
C THR A 3 14.46 52.14 -1.50
N SER A 4 14.82 50.89 -1.81
CA SER A 4 14.10 49.98 -2.70
C SER A 4 15.01 48.76 -2.93
N HIS A 5 14.49 47.55 -2.75
CA HIS A 5 15.05 46.33 -3.32
C HIS A 5 14.10 45.88 -4.43
N LEU A 6 14.65 45.68 -5.63
CA LEU A 6 13.93 45.22 -6.81
C LEU A 6 13.80 43.71 -6.79
N ASP A 7 12.55 43.32 -6.87
CA ASP A 7 11.97 42.00 -7.10
C ASP A 7 12.40 41.43 -8.47
N ARG A 8 12.76 40.14 -8.49
CA ARG A 8 12.89 39.35 -9.73
C ARG A 8 12.24 38.00 -9.50
N SER A 9 10.93 37.97 -9.76
CA SER A 9 10.15 36.78 -10.02
C SER A 9 10.54 36.19 -11.39
N SER A 10 11.24 35.06 -11.39
CA SER A 10 11.30 34.17 -12.55
C SER A 10 10.20 33.11 -12.39
N ALA A 11 9.19 33.22 -13.25
CA ALA A 11 8.08 32.29 -13.34
C ALA A 11 8.57 30.87 -13.62
N LEU A 12 8.46 29.99 -12.62
CA LEU A 12 8.57 28.55 -12.78
C LEU A 12 7.33 28.07 -13.53
N THR A 13 7.54 27.46 -14.69
CA THR A 13 6.49 26.80 -15.47
C THR A 13 6.12 25.50 -14.74
N PRO A 14 4.84 25.24 -14.43
CA PRO A 14 4.45 24.08 -13.64
C PRO A 14 4.65 22.78 -14.45
N THR A 15 5.34 21.81 -13.85
CA THR A 15 5.47 20.45 -14.39
C THR A 15 4.15 19.67 -14.23
N ARG A 16 3.92 18.68 -15.10
CA ARG A 16 2.66 17.90 -15.25
C ARG A 16 2.07 17.31 -13.95
N ARG A 17 2.81 17.27 -12.85
CA ARG A 17 2.34 16.82 -11.52
C ARG A 17 1.56 17.85 -10.71
N GLN A 18 1.58 19.13 -11.09
CA GLN A 18 0.64 20.10 -10.51
C GLN A 18 -0.78 19.98 -11.08
N LEU A 19 -1.02 19.06 -12.02
CA LEU A 19 -2.35 18.78 -12.58
C LEU A 19 -3.12 17.63 -11.91
N LEU A 20 -2.61 17.05 -10.81
CA LEU A 20 -3.35 16.14 -9.93
C LEU A 20 -3.45 16.62 -8.47
N LEU A 21 -2.95 17.82 -8.16
CA LEU A 21 -2.95 18.39 -6.80
C LEU A 21 -3.57 19.80 -6.70
N GLY A 22 -4.33 20.25 -7.69
CA GLY A 22 -4.86 21.62 -7.69
C GLY A 22 -6.09 21.83 -8.55
N ALA A 23 -7.25 21.40 -8.08
CA ALA A 23 -8.54 21.98 -8.46
C ALA A 23 -9.59 21.75 -7.37
N GLY A 24 -9.85 22.77 -6.55
CA GLY A 24 -11.14 22.92 -5.87
C GLY A 24 -11.15 23.01 -4.34
N VAL A 25 -10.36 23.88 -3.70
CA VAL A 25 -10.83 24.48 -2.44
C VAL A 25 -11.76 25.63 -2.80
N ALA A 26 -13.07 25.35 -2.81
CA ALA A 26 -14.11 26.36 -2.76
C ALA A 26 -15.11 25.98 -1.66
N ALA A 27 -15.16 26.85 -0.66
CA ALA A 27 -16.03 26.89 0.52
C ALA A 27 -17.31 26.02 0.51
N ALA A 28 -17.40 25.12 1.50
CA ALA A 28 -18.68 24.68 2.08
C ALA A 28 -18.54 24.41 3.58
N ALA A 29 -18.09 25.41 4.35
CA ALA A 29 -18.48 25.50 5.75
C ALA A 29 -19.94 25.98 5.79
N ALA A 30 -20.83 25.19 6.40
CA ALA A 30 -22.27 25.41 6.59
C ALA A 30 -23.21 24.99 5.43
N ALA A 31 -23.26 23.68 5.15
CA ALA A 31 -24.52 22.97 4.93
C ALA A 31 -24.27 21.49 5.22
N GLY A 32 -24.93 20.94 6.24
CA GLY A 32 -24.92 19.51 6.52
C GLY A 32 -25.56 18.73 5.38
N SER A 33 -24.81 18.47 4.32
CA SER A 33 -25.12 17.41 3.38
C SER A 33 -24.68 16.11 4.02
N ARG A 34 -25.56 15.55 4.86
CA ARG A 34 -25.52 14.12 5.15
C ARG A 34 -25.81 13.41 3.82
N TRP A 35 -24.77 13.21 3.03
CA TRP A 35 -24.66 12.03 2.18
C TRP A 35 -24.86 10.84 3.12
N LEU A 36 -26.11 10.39 3.22
CA LEU A 36 -26.47 9.20 3.96
C LEU A 36 -25.98 8.02 3.15
N VAL A 37 -25.30 7.08 3.80
CA VAL A 37 -25.16 5.73 3.23
C VAL A 37 -26.58 5.27 2.95
N PRO A 38 -26.94 4.96 1.69
CA PRO A 38 -28.29 4.54 1.39
C PRO A 38 -28.63 3.31 2.24
N GLU A 39 -29.83 3.30 2.82
CA GLU A 39 -30.31 2.13 3.55
C GLU A 39 -30.45 0.99 2.55
N VAL A 40 -29.65 -0.05 2.73
CA VAL A 40 -29.60 -1.21 1.84
C VAL A 40 -30.00 -2.46 2.61
N GLN A 41 -30.90 -3.25 2.02
CA GLN A 41 -31.30 -4.53 2.59
C GLN A 41 -30.10 -5.49 2.61
N ALA A 42 -29.86 -6.11 3.77
CA ALA A 42 -28.82 -7.12 3.92
C ALA A 42 -29.11 -8.34 3.05
N MET A 43 -28.08 -8.83 2.36
CA MET A 43 -28.14 -10.00 1.48
C MET A 43 -26.83 -10.76 1.59
N PRO A 44 -26.83 -12.11 1.61
CA PRO A 44 -25.60 -12.89 1.55
C PRO A 44 -24.74 -12.48 0.35
N HIS A 45 -23.43 -12.30 0.55
CA HIS A 45 -22.51 -11.78 -0.47
C HIS A 45 -22.62 -12.51 -1.81
N ARG A 46 -22.61 -13.85 -1.80
CA ARG A 46 -22.75 -14.67 -3.02
C ARG A 46 -24.06 -14.42 -3.76
N GLN A 47 -25.18 -14.34 -3.04
CA GLN A 47 -26.48 -14.04 -3.64
C GLN A 47 -26.46 -12.65 -4.29
N LEU A 48 -25.91 -11.66 -3.58
CA LEU A 48 -25.79 -10.29 -4.07
C LEU A 48 -24.95 -10.21 -5.35
N VAL A 49 -23.81 -10.90 -5.40
CA VAL A 49 -22.95 -10.94 -6.58
C VAL A 49 -23.63 -11.69 -7.74
N SER A 50 -24.34 -12.78 -7.46
CA SER A 50 -25.10 -13.54 -8.47
C SER A 50 -26.22 -12.69 -9.10
N GLU A 51 -27.01 -11.98 -8.28
CA GLU A 51 -28.03 -11.04 -8.76
C GLU A 51 -27.42 -9.86 -9.53
N PHE A 52 -26.33 -9.28 -9.01
CA PHE A 52 -25.62 -8.21 -9.69
C PHE A 52 -25.13 -8.66 -11.07
N ARG A 53 -24.48 -9.82 -11.17
CA ARG A 53 -23.98 -10.38 -12.43
C ARG A 53 -25.09 -10.52 -13.49
N ARG A 54 -26.28 -10.96 -13.09
CA ARG A 54 -27.44 -11.08 -14.01
C ARG A 54 -27.93 -9.73 -14.53
N SER A 55 -27.69 -8.65 -13.79
CA SER A 55 -28.06 -7.29 -14.21
C SER A 55 -27.07 -6.65 -15.20
N LEU A 56 -25.87 -7.22 -15.35
CA LEU A 56 -24.78 -6.65 -16.13
C LEU A 56 -24.84 -7.03 -17.61
N SER A 57 -24.37 -6.13 -18.47
CA SER A 57 -24.05 -6.43 -19.87
C SER A 57 -22.81 -7.31 -19.98
N ARG A 58 -22.57 -7.89 -21.16
CA ARG A 58 -21.35 -8.67 -21.43
C ARG A 58 -20.08 -7.85 -21.18
N ASP A 59 -20.03 -6.61 -21.67
CA ASP A 59 -18.85 -5.74 -21.53
C ASP A 59 -18.61 -5.36 -20.07
N GLN A 60 -19.68 -5.15 -19.29
CA GLN A 60 -19.57 -4.90 -17.86
C GLN A 60 -19.06 -6.15 -17.10
N ILE A 61 -19.54 -7.34 -17.48
CA ILE A 61 -19.03 -8.60 -16.91
C ILE A 61 -17.54 -8.74 -17.20
N GLU A 62 -17.09 -8.49 -18.43
CA GLU A 62 -15.66 -8.57 -18.79
C GLU A 62 -14.79 -7.55 -18.05
N ALA A 63 -15.32 -6.35 -17.80
CA ALA A 63 -14.61 -5.32 -17.05
C ALA A 63 -14.50 -5.64 -15.54
N ILE A 64 -15.54 -6.26 -14.96
CA ILE A 64 -15.67 -6.46 -13.51
C ILE A 64 -15.15 -7.84 -13.09
N PHE A 65 -15.53 -8.90 -13.79
CA PHE A 65 -15.28 -10.28 -13.39
C PHE A 65 -13.94 -10.80 -13.91
N LEU A 66 -13.18 -11.42 -13.03
CA LEU A 66 -11.89 -12.04 -13.30
C LEU A 66 -11.84 -13.48 -12.76
N PRO A 67 -10.93 -14.33 -13.25
CA PRO A 67 -10.61 -15.60 -12.60
C PRO A 67 -10.24 -15.42 -11.12
N PHE A 68 -10.57 -16.41 -10.28
CA PHE A 68 -10.29 -16.31 -8.84
C PHE A 68 -8.78 -16.28 -8.53
N ASP A 69 -7.97 -16.90 -9.36
CA ASP A 69 -6.51 -16.92 -9.28
C ASP A 69 -5.84 -15.77 -10.06
N HIS A 70 -6.62 -14.78 -10.52
CA HIS A 70 -6.06 -13.68 -11.29
C HIS A 70 -5.00 -12.93 -10.48
N PRO A 71 -3.80 -12.69 -11.05
CA PRO A 71 -2.68 -12.07 -10.33
C PRO A 71 -2.90 -10.62 -9.91
N SER A 72 -4.04 -9.97 -10.12
CA SER A 72 -4.28 -8.65 -9.52
C SER A 72 -4.90 -8.75 -8.12
N ARG A 73 -5.35 -9.96 -7.71
CA ARG A 73 -6.07 -10.12 -6.45
C ARG A 73 -5.21 -9.77 -5.24
N GLN A 74 -3.91 -10.02 -5.27
CA GLN A 74 -3.03 -9.73 -4.13
C GLN A 74 -2.44 -8.31 -4.11
N ILE A 75 -2.87 -7.40 -4.99
CA ILE A 75 -2.53 -5.97 -4.87
C ILE A 75 -3.27 -5.40 -3.66
N VAL A 76 -2.56 -4.74 -2.76
CA VAL A 76 -3.11 -4.10 -1.55
C VAL A 76 -2.74 -2.63 -1.57
N ASN A 77 -3.42 -1.86 -2.42
CA ASN A 77 -3.31 -0.40 -2.45
C ASN A 77 -4.42 0.17 -3.33
N THR A 78 -4.30 -0.08 -4.64
CA THR A 78 -5.35 0.28 -5.59
C THR A 78 -5.42 -0.70 -6.76
N ILE A 79 -6.59 -1.32 -6.95
CA ILE A 79 -6.86 -2.14 -8.14
C ILE A 79 -7.12 -1.28 -9.39
N ALA A 80 -7.14 0.05 -9.28
CA ALA A 80 -7.29 0.98 -10.41
C ALA A 80 -6.16 0.84 -11.45
N ILE A 81 -5.05 0.21 -11.08
CA ILE A 81 -3.94 -0.09 -12.00
C ILE A 81 -4.32 -1.03 -13.15
N ARG A 82 -5.50 -1.66 -13.10
CA ARG A 82 -6.09 -2.39 -14.22
C ARG A 82 -6.65 -1.47 -15.32
N LYS A 83 -6.72 -0.16 -15.08
CA LYS A 83 -7.34 0.85 -15.96
C LYS A 83 -8.81 0.55 -16.26
N SER A 84 -9.51 -0.09 -15.31
CA SER A 84 -10.95 -0.33 -15.39
C SER A 84 -11.72 0.98 -15.24
N PRO A 85 -12.87 1.16 -15.94
CA PRO A 85 -13.71 2.34 -15.74
C PRO A 85 -14.20 2.46 -14.30
N HIS A 86 -14.38 3.69 -13.82
CA HIS A 86 -14.98 3.93 -12.51
C HIS A 86 -16.45 3.48 -12.48
N ILE A 87 -16.95 3.14 -11.30
CA ILE A 87 -18.30 2.62 -11.05
C ILE A 87 -19.37 3.52 -11.68
N GLY A 88 -19.28 4.85 -11.52
CA GLY A 88 -20.27 5.79 -12.05
C GLY A 88 -20.25 5.95 -13.57
N THR A 89 -19.16 5.54 -14.23
CA THR A 89 -19.08 5.46 -15.70
C THR A 89 -19.55 4.09 -16.20
N LEU A 90 -19.23 3.03 -15.44
CA LEU A 90 -19.46 1.66 -15.85
C LEU A 90 -20.91 1.20 -15.64
N LEU A 91 -21.52 1.58 -14.51
CA LEU A 91 -22.83 1.09 -14.07
C LEU A 91 -23.93 2.11 -14.36
N ASN A 92 -25.13 1.61 -14.67
CA ASN A 92 -26.33 2.43 -14.81
C ASN A 92 -27.04 2.63 -13.45
N ALA A 93 -28.06 3.50 -13.42
CA ALA A 93 -28.79 3.85 -12.20
C ALA A 93 -29.44 2.66 -11.47
N GLU A 94 -29.85 1.61 -12.20
CA GLU A 94 -30.44 0.40 -11.60
C GLU A 94 -29.36 -0.53 -10.99
N GLN A 95 -28.12 -0.41 -11.47
CA GLN A 95 -26.97 -1.22 -11.05
C GLN A 95 -26.20 -0.61 -9.87
N ILE A 96 -26.14 0.72 -9.75
CA ILE A 96 -25.46 1.44 -8.65
C ILE A 96 -25.86 0.95 -7.24
N PRO A 97 -27.14 0.63 -6.94
CA PRO A 97 -27.52 0.07 -5.65
C PRO A 97 -26.81 -1.25 -5.28
N TYR A 98 -26.39 -2.07 -6.25
CA TYR A 98 -25.62 -3.28 -5.97
C TYR A 98 -24.20 -2.94 -5.50
N ALA A 99 -23.56 -1.93 -6.09
CA ALA A 99 -22.25 -1.47 -5.64
C ALA A 99 -22.30 -0.94 -4.20
N TRP A 100 -23.33 -0.18 -3.85
CA TRP A 100 -23.56 0.29 -2.47
C TRP A 100 -23.82 -0.85 -1.49
N ARG A 101 -24.59 -1.87 -1.90
CA ARG A 101 -24.78 -3.10 -1.10
C ARG A 101 -23.46 -3.81 -0.86
N LEU A 102 -22.65 -4.02 -1.90
CA LEU A 102 -21.33 -4.65 -1.79
C LEU A 102 -20.44 -3.88 -0.82
N TRP A 103 -20.32 -2.56 -1.01
CA TRP A 103 -19.53 -1.69 -0.13
C TRP A 103 -19.98 -1.79 1.34
N SER A 104 -21.30 -1.81 1.59
CA SER A 104 -21.88 -1.94 2.92
C SER A 104 -21.54 -3.28 3.59
N THR A 105 -21.46 -4.37 2.82
CA THR A 105 -21.09 -5.71 3.32
C THR A 105 -19.61 -5.86 3.69
N MET A 106 -18.75 -4.89 3.34
CA MET A 106 -17.30 -4.97 3.61
C MET A 106 -16.93 -4.47 5.02
N GLN A 107 -17.86 -3.83 5.73
CA GLN A 107 -17.57 -3.03 6.92
C GLN A 107 -18.54 -3.33 8.06
N SER A 108 -18.14 -3.05 9.30
CA SER A 108 -19.07 -3.05 10.43
C SER A 108 -19.96 -1.80 10.44
N GLU A 109 -21.01 -1.81 11.27
CA GLU A 109 -21.80 -0.60 11.56
C GLU A 109 -20.95 0.55 12.10
N ALA A 110 -19.90 0.24 12.86
CA ALA A 110 -18.96 1.25 13.36
C ALA A 110 -17.99 1.73 12.26
N GLY A 111 -17.65 0.86 11.30
CA GLY A 111 -16.78 1.18 10.16
C GLY A 111 -17.43 2.08 9.12
N LYS A 112 -18.71 1.84 8.78
CA LYS A 112 -19.46 2.61 7.77
C LYS A 112 -19.30 4.13 7.88
N PRO A 113 -19.54 4.79 9.03
CA PRO A 113 -19.36 6.23 9.15
C PRO A 113 -17.89 6.69 9.06
N ARG A 114 -16.91 5.80 9.24
CA ARG A 114 -15.49 6.14 9.09
C ARG A 114 -15.02 6.06 7.65
N PHE A 115 -15.42 5.02 6.92
CA PHE A 115 -15.04 4.84 5.51
C PHE A 115 -15.81 5.77 4.56
N ILE A 116 -17.00 6.23 4.95
CA ILE A 116 -17.80 7.12 4.09
C ILE A 116 -17.16 8.50 3.92
N GLU A 117 -16.38 8.98 4.91
CA GLU A 117 -15.73 10.29 4.87
C GLU A 117 -14.58 10.36 3.85
N PRO A 118 -13.55 9.49 3.86
CA PRO A 118 -12.51 9.49 2.83
C PRO A 118 -13.09 9.15 1.45
N LEU A 119 -14.11 8.28 1.38
CA LEU A 119 -14.81 7.97 0.13
C LEU A 119 -15.36 9.24 -0.54
N LYS A 120 -15.97 10.15 0.24
CA LYS A 120 -16.45 11.44 -0.28
C LYS A 120 -15.31 12.36 -0.66
N ALA A 121 -14.35 12.52 0.25
CA ALA A 121 -13.30 13.53 0.13
C ALA A 121 -12.38 13.27 -1.07
N GLU A 122 -12.21 12.00 -1.45
CA GLU A 122 -11.12 11.62 -2.35
C GLU A 122 -11.56 10.86 -3.60
N ALA A 123 -12.61 10.05 -3.49
CA ALA A 123 -13.16 9.33 -4.65
C ALA A 123 -14.36 10.06 -5.28
N GLY A 124 -14.78 11.20 -4.72
CA GLY A 124 -16.02 11.86 -5.14
C GLY A 124 -17.27 11.02 -4.84
N GLY A 125 -17.18 10.10 -3.88
CA GLY A 125 -18.19 9.07 -3.60
C GLY A 125 -17.85 7.72 -4.22
N LEU A 126 -18.78 6.77 -4.12
CA LEU A 126 -18.61 5.42 -4.66
C LEU A 126 -18.43 5.42 -6.18
N ASP A 127 -18.96 6.44 -6.87
CA ASP A 127 -18.93 6.56 -8.32
C ASP A 127 -17.51 6.68 -8.89
N GLY A 128 -16.56 7.27 -8.15
CA GLY A 128 -15.16 7.36 -8.56
C GLY A 128 -14.31 6.17 -8.13
N CYS A 129 -14.88 5.17 -7.46
CA CYS A 129 -14.19 3.92 -7.17
C CYS A 129 -14.19 2.99 -8.38
N VAL A 130 -13.31 1.98 -8.33
CA VAL A 130 -13.32 0.83 -9.24
C VAL A 130 -13.82 -0.41 -8.51
N LEU A 131 -14.50 -1.29 -9.24
CA LEU A 131 -15.02 -2.57 -8.74
C LEU A 131 -14.39 -3.71 -9.53
N SER A 132 -13.87 -4.72 -8.83
CA SER A 132 -13.49 -6.01 -9.41
C SER A 132 -14.12 -7.14 -8.61
N ILE A 133 -14.50 -8.21 -9.30
CA ILE A 133 -15.01 -9.44 -8.70
C ILE A 133 -14.15 -10.59 -9.22
N TYR A 134 -13.56 -11.35 -8.30
CA TYR A 134 -12.72 -12.49 -8.61
C TYR A 134 -13.50 -13.77 -8.38
N GLY A 135 -13.51 -14.67 -9.37
CA GLY A 135 -14.20 -15.95 -9.33
C GLY A 135 -15.66 -15.89 -9.78
N ASP A 136 -16.40 -16.94 -9.45
CA ASP A 136 -17.78 -17.13 -9.88
C ASP A 136 -18.69 -17.34 -8.64
N PRO A 137 -19.71 -16.47 -8.42
CA PRO A 137 -20.61 -16.61 -7.27
C PRO A 137 -21.44 -17.90 -7.29
N ASP A 138 -21.67 -18.47 -8.47
CA ASP A 138 -22.54 -19.62 -8.69
C ASP A 138 -21.74 -20.95 -8.76
N ASP A 139 -20.43 -20.89 -9.00
CA ASP A 139 -19.56 -22.06 -9.12
C ASP A 139 -18.13 -21.80 -8.62
N GLY A 140 -17.87 -22.11 -7.34
CA GLY A 140 -16.55 -21.96 -6.72
C GLY A 140 -16.39 -20.67 -5.90
N PRO A 141 -15.16 -20.28 -5.53
CA PRO A 141 -14.91 -19.12 -4.66
C PRO A 141 -15.16 -17.78 -5.39
N CYS A 142 -15.62 -16.77 -4.66
CA CYS A 142 -15.98 -15.46 -5.17
C CYS A 142 -15.64 -14.34 -4.17
N GLN A 143 -14.90 -13.32 -4.62
CA GLN A 143 -14.52 -12.16 -3.81
C GLN A 143 -14.80 -10.85 -4.56
N SER A 144 -15.37 -9.86 -3.89
CA SER A 144 -15.52 -8.50 -4.42
C SER A 144 -14.47 -7.58 -3.80
N VAL A 145 -13.94 -6.66 -4.62
CA VAL A 145 -12.98 -5.63 -4.21
C VAL A 145 -13.45 -4.28 -4.72
N ILE A 146 -13.57 -3.30 -3.82
CA ILE A 146 -13.85 -1.91 -4.16
C ILE A 146 -12.64 -1.07 -3.75
N SER A 147 -12.10 -0.31 -4.70
CA SER A 147 -10.93 0.54 -4.45
C SER A 147 -11.12 1.98 -4.91
N GLY A 148 -10.53 2.92 -4.18
CA GLY A 148 -10.50 4.36 -4.43
C GLY A 148 -9.19 5.00 -3.92
N GLY A 149 -9.15 6.33 -3.78
CA GLY A 149 -7.95 7.11 -3.47
C GLY A 149 -7.14 6.64 -2.25
N HIS A 150 -7.81 6.25 -1.16
CA HIS A 150 -7.19 5.62 0.02
C HIS A 150 -8.07 4.48 0.55
N LEU A 151 -8.51 3.62 -0.36
CA LEU A 151 -9.44 2.54 -0.03
C LEU A 151 -9.16 1.33 -0.91
N ASP A 152 -9.05 0.16 -0.28
CA ASP A 152 -9.13 -1.15 -0.92
C ASP A 152 -9.84 -2.09 0.06
N LEU A 153 -11.16 -2.24 -0.16
CA LEU A 153 -12.04 -3.04 0.70
C LEU A 153 -12.48 -4.31 -0.01
N ARG A 154 -12.67 -5.36 0.78
CA ARG A 154 -12.96 -6.71 0.28
C ARG A 154 -14.10 -7.37 1.04
N ALA A 155 -14.84 -8.22 0.34
CA ALA A 155 -15.83 -9.12 0.91
C ALA A 155 -15.96 -10.39 0.06
N GLY A 156 -16.42 -11.48 0.68
CA GLY A 156 -16.58 -12.79 0.04
C GLY A 156 -15.53 -13.79 0.49
N ASP A 157 -15.31 -14.82 -0.31
CA ASP A 157 -14.36 -15.88 0.02
C ASP A 157 -12.92 -15.35 0.04
N GLN A 158 -12.11 -15.92 0.94
CA GLN A 158 -10.69 -15.60 1.03
C GLN A 158 -9.87 -16.89 0.94
N LEU A 159 -8.85 -16.90 0.08
CA LEU A 159 -8.07 -18.11 -0.19
C LEU A 159 -7.05 -18.40 0.92
N HIS A 160 -6.61 -17.37 1.65
CA HIS A 160 -5.55 -17.47 2.66
C HIS A 160 -5.90 -16.88 4.03
N GLY A 161 -7.18 -16.87 4.44
CA GLY A 161 -7.57 -16.33 5.76
C GLY A 161 -8.24 -14.95 5.72
N GLY A 162 -8.44 -14.28 6.86
CA GLY A 162 -9.41 -13.19 7.07
C GLY A 162 -9.11 -11.87 6.37
N PHE A 163 -7.85 -11.58 6.07
CA PHE A 163 -7.42 -10.53 5.13
C PHE A 163 -6.34 -11.10 4.22
N GLY A 164 -6.53 -12.36 3.78
CA GLY A 164 -5.60 -13.17 3.00
C GLY A 164 -5.18 -12.52 1.69
N ASP A 165 -5.95 -11.54 1.22
CA ASP A 165 -5.69 -10.71 0.05
C ASP A 165 -5.43 -9.22 0.38
N GLY A 166 -5.41 -8.88 1.67
CA GLY A 166 -5.09 -7.56 2.24
C GLY A 166 -6.18 -6.50 2.06
N VAL A 167 -6.14 -5.47 2.90
CA VAL A 167 -7.00 -4.28 2.79
C VAL A 167 -6.16 -3.03 3.00
N ALA A 168 -6.56 -1.94 2.34
CA ALA A 168 -5.97 -0.62 2.49
C ALA A 168 -7.06 0.37 2.90
N TRP A 169 -6.72 1.29 3.79
CA TRP A 169 -7.58 2.40 4.16
C TRP A 169 -6.76 3.61 4.56
N GLY A 170 -7.32 4.78 4.35
CA GLY A 170 -6.65 6.01 4.69
C GLY A 170 -7.58 7.20 4.67
N HIS A 171 -6.99 8.38 4.80
CA HIS A 171 -7.70 9.63 4.70
C HIS A 171 -6.71 10.76 4.39
N GLN A 172 -6.90 11.37 3.22
CA GLN A 172 -6.07 12.40 2.61
C GLN A 172 -6.12 13.73 3.35
N ILE A 173 -7.04 13.94 4.29
CA ILE A 173 -6.98 15.10 5.18
C ILE A 173 -5.63 15.04 5.88
N GLY A 174 -4.73 15.93 5.44
CA GLY A 174 -3.40 16.12 5.94
C GLY A 174 -3.18 17.62 6.11
N ASN A 175 -2.82 18.01 7.32
CA ASN A 175 -2.64 19.41 7.69
C ASN A 175 -1.27 19.67 8.31
N HIS A 176 -0.37 18.70 8.20
CA HIS A 176 0.93 18.72 8.86
C HIS A 176 0.80 19.10 10.36
N GLN A 177 -0.24 18.60 11.04
CA GLN A 177 -0.39 18.72 12.49
C GLN A 177 -0.38 17.35 13.16
N LEU A 178 0.09 17.31 14.41
CA LEU A 178 0.11 16.12 15.24
C LEU A 178 -1.29 15.48 15.30
N ARG A 179 -1.36 14.15 15.11
CA ARG A 179 -2.60 13.35 15.12
C ARG A 179 -3.57 13.69 13.96
N VAL A 180 -3.17 14.59 13.07
CA VAL A 180 -3.92 15.06 11.91
C VAL A 180 -5.39 15.35 12.26
N PRO A 181 -5.67 16.47 12.96
CA PRO A 181 -7.01 16.81 13.44
C PRO A 181 -8.08 16.69 12.35
N GLY A 182 -9.18 16.02 12.68
CA GLY A 182 -10.25 15.70 11.73
C GLY A 182 -10.10 14.34 11.03
N ASN A 183 -8.97 13.65 11.21
CA ASN A 183 -8.78 12.32 10.65
C ASN A 183 -9.64 11.27 11.38
N VAL A 184 -10.52 10.60 10.62
CA VAL A 184 -11.40 9.53 11.11
C VAL A 184 -10.66 8.30 11.68
N TRP A 185 -9.38 8.14 11.34
CA TRP A 185 -8.51 7.05 11.79
C TRP A 185 -7.60 7.41 12.96
N ALA A 186 -7.66 8.64 13.50
CA ALA A 186 -6.81 9.08 14.62
C ALA A 186 -6.90 8.16 15.84
N HIS A 187 -8.05 7.53 16.06
CA HIS A 187 -8.27 6.59 17.16
C HIS A 187 -7.39 5.32 17.10
N HIS A 188 -6.87 4.93 15.93
CA HIS A 188 -5.89 3.85 15.81
C HIS A 188 -4.57 4.25 16.47
N SER A 189 -4.05 5.43 16.15
CA SER A 189 -2.86 5.99 16.80
C SER A 189 -3.11 6.29 18.28
N ASP A 190 -4.31 6.72 18.67
CA ASP A 190 -4.65 6.89 20.09
C ASP A 190 -4.58 5.55 20.85
N ALA A 191 -5.02 4.45 20.22
CA ALA A 191 -4.91 3.11 20.81
C ALA A 191 -3.46 2.66 20.96
N LEU A 192 -2.61 2.90 19.95
CA LEU A 192 -1.17 2.61 20.05
C LEU A 192 -0.52 3.45 21.15
N ASN A 193 -0.80 4.75 21.21
CA ASN A 193 -0.13 5.62 22.16
C ASN A 193 -0.55 5.34 23.62
N ARG A 194 -1.72 4.71 23.85
CA ARG A 194 -2.04 4.14 25.17
C ARG A 194 -1.10 3.00 25.56
N LEU A 195 -0.75 2.12 24.61
CA LEU A 195 0.26 1.08 24.85
C LEU A 195 1.63 1.70 25.12
N VAL A 196 2.05 2.68 24.31
CA VAL A 196 3.34 3.38 24.46
C VAL A 196 3.49 3.99 25.86
N ALA A 197 2.43 4.61 26.38
CA ALA A 197 2.43 5.21 27.71
C ALA A 197 2.63 4.19 28.86
N LEU A 198 2.44 2.90 28.60
CA LEU A 198 2.62 1.83 29.57
C LEU A 198 3.97 1.12 29.45
N LEU A 199 4.77 1.40 28.41
CA LEU A 199 6.05 0.72 28.19
C LEU A 199 7.11 1.27 29.15
N GLU A 200 7.86 0.36 29.77
CA GLU A 200 9.04 0.70 30.55
C GLU A 200 10.14 1.29 29.63
N PRO A 201 11.08 2.11 30.14
CA PRO A 201 12.11 2.74 29.31
C PRO A 201 12.90 1.78 28.42
N GLU A 202 13.23 0.59 28.93
CA GLU A 202 13.94 -0.45 28.16
C GLU A 202 13.05 -1.06 27.06
N GLN A 203 11.77 -1.31 27.35
CA GLN A 203 10.81 -1.82 26.38
C GLN A 203 10.56 -0.79 25.27
N LEU A 204 10.35 0.47 25.64
CA LEU A 204 10.19 1.57 24.70
C LEU A 204 11.41 1.71 23.79
N SER A 205 12.62 1.65 24.36
CA SER A 205 13.86 1.71 23.56
C SER A 205 13.96 0.58 22.54
N ARG A 206 13.40 -0.60 22.83
CA ARG A 206 13.35 -1.74 21.91
C ARG A 206 12.24 -1.63 20.87
N ALA A 207 11.12 -0.99 21.21
CA ALA A 207 10.02 -0.74 20.29
C ALA A 207 10.40 0.31 19.23
N ILE A 208 11.26 1.26 19.59
CA ILE A 208 11.67 2.32 18.69
C ILE A 208 12.69 1.82 17.64
N CYS A 209 12.30 1.91 16.38
CA CYS A 209 13.09 1.51 15.22
C CYS A 209 13.59 2.73 14.43
N GLY A 210 14.43 2.48 13.42
CA GLY A 210 14.97 3.52 12.54
C GLY A 210 13.93 4.06 11.56
N ASN A 211 14.26 4.01 10.26
CA ASN A 211 13.32 4.36 9.21
C ASN A 211 12.31 3.22 9.02
N PRO A 212 11.02 3.54 8.76
CA PRO A 212 10.06 2.51 8.40
C PRO A 212 10.46 1.85 7.08
N PRO A 213 10.06 0.57 6.85
CA PRO A 213 10.12 0.00 5.52
C PRO A 213 9.16 0.74 4.57
N ASN A 214 9.23 0.44 3.28
CA ASN A 214 8.19 0.89 2.34
C ASN A 214 6.80 0.45 2.89
N GLU A 215 5.83 1.34 2.92
CA GLU A 215 4.50 1.07 3.48
C GLU A 215 3.78 -0.10 2.79
N LEU A 216 4.09 -0.32 1.50
CA LEU A 216 3.56 -1.39 0.66
C LEU A 216 4.42 -2.66 0.69
N LEU A 217 5.44 -2.75 1.55
CA LEU A 217 6.12 -4.01 1.87
C LEU A 217 5.16 -4.90 2.68
N LEU A 218 4.29 -5.64 1.98
CA LEU A 218 3.16 -6.36 2.58
C LEU A 218 3.28 -7.89 2.45
N GLN A 219 4.43 -8.42 2.02
CA GLN A 219 4.61 -9.88 1.96
C GLN A 219 4.83 -10.44 3.37
N VAL A 220 3.86 -11.17 3.94
CA VAL A 220 3.91 -11.65 5.33
C VAL A 220 4.90 -12.79 5.50
N GLN A 221 5.55 -12.89 6.67
CA GLN A 221 6.51 -13.95 6.97
C GLN A 221 5.87 -15.09 7.77
N SER A 222 6.51 -16.26 7.80
CA SER A 222 6.08 -17.39 8.65
C SER A 222 6.66 -17.27 10.07
N ALA A 223 6.39 -18.24 10.96
CA ALA A 223 6.84 -18.25 12.36
C ALA A 223 8.36 -18.09 12.58
N GLY A 224 9.18 -18.41 11.57
CA GLY A 224 10.64 -18.18 11.59
C GLY A 224 11.09 -16.86 10.96
N GLY A 225 10.18 -15.90 10.78
CA GLY A 225 10.47 -14.59 10.21
C GLY A 225 11.31 -13.69 11.13
N GLN A 226 11.74 -12.57 10.58
CA GLN A 226 12.42 -11.50 11.31
C GLN A 226 11.48 -10.31 11.44
N PHE A 227 11.25 -9.85 12.68
CA PHE A 227 10.29 -8.80 12.99
C PHE A 227 10.95 -7.71 13.83
N GLU A 228 10.85 -6.46 13.37
CA GLU A 228 11.41 -5.30 14.07
C GLU A 228 10.57 -4.91 15.28
N GLY A 229 11.19 -4.23 16.24
CA GLY A 229 10.52 -3.66 17.40
C GLY A 229 10.37 -4.61 18.60
N LEU A 230 9.48 -4.25 19.51
CA LEU A 230 9.26 -4.94 20.77
C LEU A 230 8.31 -6.13 20.57
N ALA A 231 8.81 -7.34 20.84
CA ALA A 231 7.98 -8.53 20.88
C ALA A 231 6.94 -8.45 22.01
N VAL A 232 5.69 -8.79 21.72
CA VAL A 232 4.59 -8.74 22.70
C VAL A 232 4.83 -9.70 23.87
N ARG A 233 5.49 -10.84 23.67
CA ARG A 233 5.93 -11.73 24.76
C ARG A 233 6.83 -11.06 25.81
N ALA A 234 7.50 -9.96 25.48
CA ALA A 234 8.35 -9.21 26.41
C ALA A 234 7.56 -8.15 27.19
N MET A 235 6.25 -8.06 26.99
CA MET A 235 5.33 -7.17 27.70
C MET A 235 4.73 -7.86 28.94
N SER A 236 4.36 -7.07 29.94
CA SER A 236 3.56 -7.53 31.08
C SER A 236 2.13 -7.88 30.66
N GLU A 237 1.39 -8.64 31.48
CA GLU A 237 -0.01 -9.01 31.18
C GLU A 237 -0.91 -7.79 30.93
N ALA A 238 -0.70 -6.70 31.68
CA ALA A 238 -1.44 -5.45 31.49
C ALA A 238 -1.13 -4.79 30.14
N GLN A 239 0.14 -4.76 29.74
CA GLN A 239 0.56 -4.24 28.44
C GLN A 239 0.05 -5.11 27.29
N GLN A 240 0.09 -6.45 27.43
CA GLN A 240 -0.47 -7.37 26.45
C GLN A 240 -1.98 -7.18 26.28
N THR A 241 -2.71 -6.92 27.38
CA THR A 241 -4.15 -6.60 27.33
C THR A 241 -4.41 -5.35 26.48
N VAL A 242 -3.65 -4.27 26.71
CA VAL A 242 -3.78 -3.03 25.92
C VAL A 242 -3.35 -3.22 24.46
N PHE A 243 -2.36 -4.08 24.20
CA PHE A 243 -2.00 -4.46 22.84
C PHE A 243 -3.15 -5.20 22.13
N CYS A 244 -3.81 -6.15 22.80
CA CYS A 244 -5.00 -6.82 22.25
C CYS A 244 -6.15 -5.84 21.97
N GLU A 245 -6.34 -4.84 22.83
CA GLU A 245 -7.31 -3.75 22.60
C GLU A 245 -6.96 -2.92 21.35
N LEU A 246 -5.67 -2.67 21.09
CA LEU A 246 -5.21 -1.99 19.87
C LEU A 246 -5.58 -2.80 18.62
N ILE A 247 -5.25 -4.09 18.57
CA ILE A 247 -5.63 -4.95 17.44
C ILE A 247 -7.15 -4.97 17.25
N THR A 248 -7.89 -5.13 18.35
CA THR A 248 -9.37 -5.12 18.35
C THR A 248 -9.91 -3.79 17.81
N THR A 249 -9.32 -2.67 18.22
CA THR A 249 -9.73 -1.33 17.76
C THR A 249 -9.60 -1.20 16.24
N VAL A 250 -8.49 -1.68 15.67
CA VAL A 250 -8.23 -1.62 14.23
C VAL A 250 -9.22 -2.49 13.46
N ILE A 251 -9.39 -3.75 13.86
CA ILE A 251 -10.23 -4.69 13.12
C ILE A 251 -11.74 -4.42 13.29
N ALA A 252 -12.14 -3.65 14.32
CA ALA A 252 -13.54 -3.31 14.60
C ALA A 252 -14.23 -2.51 13.49
N SER A 253 -13.47 -1.92 12.55
CA SER A 253 -14.04 -1.23 11.38
C SER A 253 -14.51 -2.20 10.28
N PHE A 254 -14.10 -3.47 10.35
CA PHE A 254 -14.51 -4.53 9.40
C PHE A 254 -15.62 -5.40 10.00
N THR A 255 -16.27 -6.21 9.15
CA THR A 255 -17.38 -7.07 9.59
C THR A 255 -16.98 -7.98 10.77
N PRO A 256 -17.94 -8.38 11.63
CA PRO A 256 -17.65 -9.33 12.71
C PRO A 256 -17.04 -10.64 12.22
N GLU A 257 -17.40 -11.09 11.02
CA GLU A 257 -16.81 -12.27 10.37
C GLU A 257 -15.34 -12.06 10.02
N HIS A 258 -14.98 -10.94 9.37
CA HIS A 258 -13.57 -10.62 9.09
C HIS A 258 -12.76 -10.45 10.37
N ALA A 259 -13.31 -9.75 11.37
CA ALA A 259 -12.63 -9.57 12.65
C ALA A 259 -12.39 -10.92 13.35
N LYS A 260 -13.39 -11.81 13.37
CA LYS A 260 -13.23 -13.15 13.95
C LYS A 260 -12.18 -13.97 13.19
N THR A 261 -12.27 -14.05 11.87
CA THR A 261 -11.32 -14.80 11.06
C THR A 261 -9.90 -14.25 11.22
N ALA A 262 -9.76 -12.92 11.35
CA ALA A 262 -8.46 -12.32 11.61
C ALA A 262 -7.85 -12.77 12.95
N MET A 263 -8.64 -12.80 14.03
CA MET A 263 -8.18 -13.30 15.33
C MET A 263 -7.86 -14.81 15.29
N ASP A 264 -8.67 -15.59 14.57
CA ASP A 264 -8.44 -17.03 14.38
C ASP A 264 -7.12 -17.30 13.64
N ASP A 265 -6.80 -16.51 12.61
CA ASP A 265 -5.59 -16.69 11.81
C ASP A 265 -4.33 -16.20 12.52
N ILE A 266 -4.41 -15.12 13.33
CA ILE A 266 -3.33 -14.74 14.24
C ILE A 266 -3.00 -15.91 15.17
N THR A 267 -4.03 -16.54 15.74
CA THR A 267 -3.88 -17.71 16.62
C THR A 267 -3.42 -18.96 15.88
N ALA A 268 -3.75 -19.11 14.60
CA ALA A 268 -3.31 -20.26 13.80
C ALA A 268 -1.82 -20.16 13.39
N ASN A 269 -1.32 -18.95 13.21
CA ASN A 269 0.07 -18.70 12.83
C ASN A 269 1.06 -18.63 14.01
N GLY A 270 0.53 -18.62 15.24
CA GLY A 270 1.30 -18.43 16.47
C GLY A 270 0.38 -17.95 17.59
N SER A 271 0.87 -17.04 18.43
CA SER A 271 0.04 -16.33 19.40
C SER A 271 0.18 -14.81 19.21
N PHE A 272 -0.66 -14.04 19.91
CA PHE A 272 -0.49 -12.59 20.01
C PHE A 272 0.89 -12.20 20.55
N GLU A 273 1.51 -13.06 21.35
CA GLU A 273 2.83 -12.84 21.92
C GLU A 273 3.98 -12.97 20.89
N ASP A 274 3.69 -13.56 19.73
CA ASP A 274 4.61 -13.67 18.59
C ASP A 274 4.58 -12.44 17.67
N LEU A 275 3.66 -11.51 17.93
CA LEU A 275 3.63 -10.23 17.24
C LEU A 275 4.67 -9.27 17.84
N HIS A 276 5.12 -8.33 17.02
CA HIS A 276 6.07 -7.29 17.38
C HIS A 276 5.49 -5.92 17.05
N VAL A 277 5.75 -4.92 17.90
CA VAL A 277 5.39 -3.53 17.66
C VAL A 277 6.64 -2.69 17.39
N ALA A 278 6.70 -2.11 16.20
CA ALA A 278 7.72 -1.16 15.78
C ALA A 278 7.16 0.25 15.75
N LEU A 279 7.86 1.17 16.42
CA LEU A 279 7.55 2.60 16.50
C LEU A 279 8.65 3.36 15.74
N TYR A 280 8.30 4.13 14.70
CA TYR A 280 9.31 4.78 13.86
C TYR A 280 9.49 6.26 14.23
N ARG A 281 10.76 6.70 14.29
CA ARG A 281 11.15 8.08 14.60
C ARG A 281 11.23 8.99 13.39
N ASP A 282 11.27 8.42 12.18
CA ASP A 282 11.26 9.17 10.93
C ASP A 282 9.88 9.05 10.28
N PHE A 283 9.63 9.80 9.21
CA PHE A 283 8.38 9.63 8.45
C PHE A 283 8.36 8.32 7.69
N GLY A 284 7.17 7.95 7.25
CA GLY A 284 7.04 6.98 6.18
C GLY A 284 7.31 7.57 4.80
N PHE A 285 6.54 7.14 3.81
CA PHE A 285 6.91 7.24 2.40
C PHE A 285 7.10 8.66 1.84
N TYR A 286 6.39 9.66 2.40
CA TYR A 286 6.46 11.05 1.93
C TYR A 286 7.59 11.83 2.63
N GLY A 287 8.61 12.21 1.87
CA GLY A 287 9.79 12.95 2.34
C GLY A 287 9.57 14.44 2.65
N ASP A 288 8.31 14.90 2.71
CA ASP A 288 7.91 16.30 2.83
C ASP A 288 7.46 16.72 4.26
N GLY A 289 7.72 15.88 5.28
CA GLY A 289 7.33 16.17 6.66
C GLY A 289 8.38 16.94 7.51
N LEU A 290 8.05 17.19 8.80
CA LEU A 290 8.98 17.54 9.91
C LEU A 290 9.38 16.34 10.80
N LYS A 291 10.66 15.92 10.84
CA LYS A 291 11.00 14.56 11.32
C LYS A 291 10.51 14.44 12.73
N PHE A 292 10.01 13.28 13.12
CA PHE A 292 9.59 13.12 14.50
C PHE A 292 10.77 13.29 15.47
N SER A 293 12.00 12.94 15.05
CA SER A 293 13.24 13.30 15.75
C SER A 293 13.47 14.80 15.92
N ASP A 294 12.82 15.63 15.10
CA ASP A 294 12.97 17.09 15.06
C ASP A 294 11.79 17.78 15.78
N GLN A 295 10.82 17.02 16.32
CA GLN A 295 9.76 17.57 17.15
C GLN A 295 10.29 17.82 18.58
N PRO A 296 10.10 19.02 19.13
CA PRO A 296 10.53 19.30 20.50
C PRO A 296 9.73 18.45 21.49
N GLU A 297 10.42 17.86 22.48
CA GLU A 297 9.76 17.27 23.65
C GLU A 297 8.78 18.29 24.25
N ARG A 298 7.54 17.86 24.47
CA ARG A 298 6.53 18.69 25.14
C ARG A 298 6.42 18.23 26.59
N ASP A 299 6.84 19.09 27.53
CA ASP A 299 6.51 19.00 28.95
C ASP A 299 6.71 17.61 29.60
N GLY A 300 7.83 16.93 29.28
CA GLY A 300 8.16 15.63 29.85
C GLY A 300 7.25 14.47 29.41
N GLN A 301 6.40 14.67 28.39
CA GLN A 301 5.55 13.63 27.81
C GLN A 301 6.30 12.86 26.71
N LEU A 302 6.02 11.56 26.63
CA LEU A 302 6.47 10.75 25.51
C LEU A 302 5.93 11.33 24.20
N PRO A 303 6.73 11.32 23.13
CA PRO A 303 6.29 11.83 21.85
C PRO A 303 5.20 10.93 21.25
N TYR A 304 4.20 11.54 20.60
CA TYR A 304 3.05 10.82 20.04
C TYR A 304 3.43 10.15 18.72
N PHE A 305 3.51 8.81 18.72
CA PHE A 305 3.90 8.04 17.55
C PHE A 305 2.79 8.00 16.50
N GLN A 306 3.11 8.41 15.28
CA GLN A 306 2.19 8.45 14.14
C GLN A 306 2.53 7.43 13.06
N VAL A 307 3.77 6.93 13.02
CA VAL A 307 4.20 5.89 12.08
C VAL A 307 4.60 4.67 12.89
N TRP A 308 3.88 3.58 12.69
CA TRP A 308 4.06 2.36 13.44
C TRP A 308 3.66 1.15 12.63
N ARG A 309 4.16 -0.01 13.04
CA ARG A 309 3.90 -1.26 12.36
C ARG A 309 3.83 -2.39 13.36
N ILE A 310 2.88 -3.28 13.15
CA ILE A 310 2.78 -4.55 13.85
C ILE A 310 3.08 -5.64 12.83
N GLU A 311 4.13 -6.40 13.06
CA GLU A 311 4.44 -7.58 12.26
C GLU A 311 4.51 -8.82 13.13
N GLY A 312 4.21 -9.96 12.52
CA GLY A 312 4.48 -11.26 13.11
C GLY A 312 4.15 -12.37 12.12
N PRO A 313 4.09 -13.62 12.58
CA PRO A 313 3.78 -14.76 11.72
C PRO A 313 2.42 -14.56 11.02
N GLY A 314 2.45 -14.45 9.70
CA GLY A 314 1.28 -14.28 8.85
C GLY A 314 0.60 -12.91 8.93
N MET A 315 1.17 -11.92 9.63
CA MET A 315 0.53 -10.63 9.84
C MET A 315 1.45 -9.45 9.57
N ILE A 316 0.92 -8.47 8.83
CA ILE A 316 1.45 -7.12 8.74
C ILE A 316 0.29 -6.14 8.93
N LEU A 317 0.43 -5.24 9.88
CA LEU A 317 -0.41 -4.05 10.03
C LEU A 317 0.52 -2.84 10.02
N HIS A 318 0.44 -2.03 8.98
CA HIS A 318 1.19 -0.78 8.88
C HIS A 318 0.24 0.40 9.02
N PHE A 319 0.66 1.42 9.75
CA PHE A 319 -0.07 2.67 9.89
C PHE A 319 0.89 3.84 9.83
N GLN A 320 0.62 4.76 8.93
CA GLN A 320 1.29 6.03 8.79
C GLN A 320 0.22 7.10 8.93
N GLY A 321 0.26 7.86 10.01
CA GLY A 321 -0.70 8.92 10.32
C GLY A 321 -0.29 10.30 9.84
N TRP A 322 0.79 10.42 9.07
CA TRP A 322 1.35 11.70 8.65
C TRP A 322 1.95 11.61 7.23
N PRO A 323 1.86 12.67 6.40
CA PRO A 323 1.13 13.92 6.63
C PRO A 323 -0.39 13.75 6.53
N HIS A 324 -0.83 12.62 5.96
CA HIS A 324 -2.19 12.10 5.92
C HIS A 324 -2.16 10.61 6.28
N VAL A 325 -3.31 9.95 6.43
CA VAL A 325 -3.34 8.54 6.90
C VAL A 325 -3.24 7.57 5.74
N HIS A 326 -2.25 6.68 5.81
CA HIS A 326 -2.17 5.41 5.09
C HIS A 326 -2.16 4.26 6.08
N ALA A 327 -2.97 3.24 5.84
CA ALA A 327 -2.98 2.05 6.66
C ALA A 327 -3.26 0.81 5.82
N TYR A 328 -2.53 -0.25 6.13
CA TYR A 328 -2.56 -1.51 5.40
C TYR A 328 -2.62 -2.65 6.39
N LEU A 329 -3.53 -3.59 6.16
CA LEU A 329 -3.61 -4.84 6.92
C LEU A 329 -3.52 -6.01 5.93
N ARG A 330 -2.49 -6.83 6.10
CA ARG A 330 -2.35 -8.12 5.43
C ARG A 330 -2.30 -9.20 6.48
N LEU A 331 -3.14 -10.21 6.32
CA LEU A 331 -3.18 -11.36 7.21
C LEU A 331 -3.35 -12.64 6.41
N SER A 332 -2.37 -13.54 6.44
CA SER A 332 -2.43 -14.84 5.77
C SER A 332 -2.32 -15.98 6.78
N ARG A 333 -3.28 -16.90 6.78
CA ARG A 333 -3.22 -18.19 7.47
C ARG A 333 -2.13 -19.11 6.92
N GLU A 334 -1.75 -18.93 5.65
CA GLU A 334 -0.71 -19.71 4.98
C GLU A 334 0.39 -18.77 4.45
N PRO A 335 1.25 -18.20 5.31
CA PRO A 335 2.22 -17.19 4.90
C PRO A 335 3.21 -17.67 3.84
N ARG A 336 3.48 -18.98 3.77
CA ARG A 336 4.33 -19.57 2.72
C ARG A 336 3.67 -19.66 1.35
N ARG A 337 2.34 -19.58 1.28
CA ARG A 337 1.55 -19.63 0.05
C ARG A 337 0.56 -18.48 0.11
N GLN A 338 1.04 -17.25 0.01
CA GLN A 338 0.19 -16.07 0.26
C GLN A 338 -0.31 -15.39 -1.03
N HIS A 339 0.17 -15.81 -2.20
CA HIS A 339 -0.15 -15.20 -3.48
C HIS A 339 -0.60 -16.25 -4.49
N VAL A 340 -1.50 -15.85 -5.37
CA VAL A 340 -2.07 -16.70 -6.44
C VAL A 340 -1.40 -16.48 -7.79
N GLY A 341 -1.86 -17.20 -8.81
CA GLY A 341 -1.36 -17.14 -10.18
C GLY A 341 -0.37 -18.25 -10.52
N GLU A 342 0.20 -18.17 -11.72
CA GLU A 342 1.15 -19.16 -12.25
C GLU A 342 2.36 -19.28 -11.32
N ALA A 343 2.78 -20.51 -11.02
CA ALA A 343 4.00 -20.79 -10.28
C ALA A 343 5.23 -20.54 -11.15
N LEU A 344 6.11 -19.66 -10.71
CA LEU A 344 7.32 -19.25 -11.44
C LEU A 344 8.59 -19.91 -10.88
N GLY A 345 8.54 -20.40 -9.65
CA GLY A 345 9.63 -21.06 -8.97
C GLY A 345 9.43 -21.01 -7.46
N GLU A 346 10.50 -21.22 -6.71
CA GLU A 346 10.50 -21.11 -5.24
C GLU A 346 11.76 -20.38 -4.78
N VAL A 347 11.67 -19.75 -3.61
CA VAL A 347 12.84 -19.28 -2.85
C VAL A 347 12.92 -20.02 -1.52
N THR A 348 14.13 -20.32 -1.05
CA THR A 348 14.34 -21.11 0.17
C THR A 348 14.61 -20.26 1.41
N ALA A 349 14.94 -18.98 1.23
CA ALA A 349 15.27 -18.02 2.27
C ALA A 349 14.57 -16.68 2.02
N LEU A 350 14.50 -15.85 3.07
CA LEU A 350 14.06 -14.47 2.94
C LEU A 350 15.05 -13.71 2.06
N VAL A 351 14.54 -12.98 1.08
CA VAL A 351 15.34 -12.12 0.20
C VAL A 351 14.73 -10.73 0.18
N GLU A 352 15.51 -9.74 0.61
CA GLU A 352 15.10 -8.35 0.76
C GLU A 352 16.25 -7.39 0.43
N GLY A 353 15.97 -6.09 0.45
CA GLY A 353 16.97 -5.04 0.22
C GLY A 353 17.67 -5.15 -1.13
N GLU A 354 19.00 -5.02 -1.13
CA GLU A 354 19.82 -4.95 -2.34
C GLU A 354 19.71 -6.19 -3.24
N ARG A 355 19.44 -7.37 -2.69
CA ARG A 355 19.23 -8.58 -3.51
C ARG A 355 17.94 -8.50 -4.33
N VAL A 356 16.87 -7.96 -3.74
CA VAL A 356 15.61 -7.70 -4.46
C VAL A 356 15.81 -6.55 -5.45
N ARG A 357 16.51 -5.48 -5.05
CA ARG A 357 16.85 -4.37 -5.95
C ARG A 357 17.55 -4.87 -7.20
N THR A 358 18.61 -5.66 -7.02
CA THR A 358 19.39 -6.25 -8.12
C THR A 358 18.51 -7.11 -9.03
N PHE A 359 17.62 -7.93 -8.47
CA PHE A 359 16.67 -8.73 -9.25
C PHE A 359 15.77 -7.83 -10.12
N MET A 360 15.19 -6.78 -9.55
CA MET A 360 14.30 -5.85 -10.26
C MET A 360 15.03 -5.04 -11.34
N GLU A 361 16.19 -4.49 -10.99
CA GLU A 361 17.04 -3.73 -11.92
C GLU A 361 17.52 -4.60 -13.08
N THR A 362 17.92 -5.85 -12.82
CA THR A 362 18.32 -6.80 -13.85
C THR A 362 17.16 -7.15 -14.77
N ALA A 363 15.97 -7.37 -14.21
CA ALA A 363 14.75 -7.66 -14.98
C ALA A 363 14.39 -6.51 -15.94
N MET A 364 14.57 -5.25 -15.52
CA MET A 364 14.38 -4.09 -16.39
C MET A 364 15.52 -3.92 -17.39
N GLN A 365 16.77 -4.19 -17.00
CA GLN A 365 17.95 -3.91 -17.81
C GLN A 365 18.09 -4.87 -19.00
N GLN A 366 17.94 -6.18 -18.77
CA GLN A 366 18.29 -7.21 -19.73
C GLN A 366 17.47 -7.17 -21.03
N PRO A 367 16.13 -7.03 -21.01
CA PRO A 367 15.30 -7.05 -22.23
C PRO A 367 15.63 -5.92 -23.22
N PHE A 368 16.18 -4.80 -22.72
CA PHE A 368 16.44 -3.60 -23.52
C PHE A 368 17.93 -3.33 -23.75
N ALA A 369 18.79 -4.29 -23.36
CA ALA A 369 20.24 -4.18 -23.41
C ALA A 369 20.74 -2.83 -22.82
N ALA A 370 20.13 -2.39 -21.72
CA ALA A 370 20.56 -1.20 -21.01
C ALA A 370 21.90 -1.45 -20.29
N GLU A 371 22.67 -0.39 -20.07
CA GLU A 371 23.99 -0.48 -19.42
C GLU A 371 23.88 -0.67 -17.91
N GLY A 372 22.75 -0.26 -17.33
CA GLY A 372 22.42 -0.48 -15.93
C GLY A 372 20.92 -0.40 -15.68
N GLY A 373 20.49 -0.95 -14.55
CA GLY A 373 19.16 -0.73 -14.00
C GLY A 373 19.21 0.19 -12.78
N PHE A 374 18.14 0.95 -12.55
CA PHE A 374 17.96 1.76 -11.35
C PHE A 374 16.56 1.61 -10.78
N MET A 375 16.47 1.19 -9.52
CA MET A 375 15.29 1.28 -8.69
C MET A 375 15.62 2.17 -7.50
N PRO A 376 14.86 3.23 -7.21
CA PRO A 376 15.15 4.13 -6.10
C PRO A 376 14.63 3.61 -4.76
N GLY A 377 15.10 4.23 -3.67
CA GLY A 377 14.45 4.21 -2.36
C GLY A 377 14.25 2.83 -1.71
N LEU A 378 13.23 2.77 -0.83
CA LEU A 378 12.76 1.56 -0.17
C LEU A 378 11.82 0.79 -1.09
N LEU A 379 12.05 -0.51 -1.24
CA LEU A 379 11.27 -1.35 -2.15
C LEU A 379 9.98 -1.85 -1.49
N PRO A 380 8.84 -1.89 -2.20
CA PRO A 380 7.59 -2.50 -1.73
C PRO A 380 7.63 -4.04 -1.84
N ALA A 381 8.82 -4.65 -1.78
CA ALA A 381 9.07 -6.00 -2.23
C ALA A 381 10.05 -6.75 -1.35
N ARG A 382 9.65 -7.95 -0.93
CA ARG A 382 10.53 -9.03 -0.45
C ARG A 382 10.05 -10.38 -0.94
N PHE A 383 10.98 -11.29 -1.21
CA PHE A 383 10.64 -12.69 -1.41
C PHE A 383 10.67 -13.41 -0.06
N VAL A 384 9.59 -14.09 0.28
CA VAL A 384 9.52 -14.94 1.47
C VAL A 384 9.71 -16.40 1.10
N PRO A 385 10.28 -17.25 1.98
CA PRO A 385 10.46 -18.67 1.70
C PRO A 385 9.17 -19.36 1.27
N GLY A 386 9.19 -19.99 0.10
CA GLY A 386 8.05 -20.67 -0.50
C GLY A 386 7.92 -20.41 -2.01
N PRO A 387 6.78 -20.82 -2.60
CA PRO A 387 6.47 -20.57 -3.99
C PRO A 387 6.43 -19.09 -4.34
N VAL A 388 7.07 -18.74 -5.46
CA VAL A 388 6.95 -17.45 -6.12
C VAL A 388 5.98 -17.62 -7.28
N THR A 389 4.93 -16.82 -7.29
CA THR A 389 3.90 -16.82 -8.33
C THR A 389 3.89 -15.51 -9.11
N THR A 390 3.17 -15.45 -10.22
CA THR A 390 2.88 -14.16 -10.89
C THR A 390 2.23 -13.16 -9.95
N GLY A 391 1.38 -13.62 -9.02
CA GLY A 391 0.82 -12.75 -7.98
C GLY A 391 1.88 -12.17 -7.04
N THR A 392 2.96 -12.90 -6.76
CA THR A 392 4.07 -12.36 -5.98
C THR A 392 4.68 -11.14 -6.67
N LEU A 393 4.90 -11.21 -7.98
CA LEU A 393 5.53 -10.12 -8.73
C LEU A 393 4.57 -8.97 -9.02
N TYR A 394 3.27 -9.22 -9.13
CA TYR A 394 2.26 -8.15 -9.11
C TYR A 394 2.23 -7.40 -7.77
N SER A 395 2.52 -8.07 -6.65
CA SER A 395 2.60 -7.39 -5.34
C SER A 395 3.80 -6.44 -5.23
N PHE A 396 4.82 -6.59 -6.08
CA PHE A 396 6.01 -5.74 -6.09
C PHE A 396 5.81 -4.45 -6.89
N ASP A 397 4.78 -4.40 -7.75
CA ASP A 397 4.43 -3.23 -8.56
C ASP A 397 2.94 -2.87 -8.38
N PRO A 398 2.56 -2.34 -7.20
CA PRO A 398 1.18 -2.00 -6.89
C PRO A 398 0.67 -0.74 -7.63
N PHE A 399 1.48 -0.15 -8.53
CA PHE A 399 1.16 1.07 -9.28
C PHE A 399 1.10 0.86 -10.80
N ALA A 400 1.45 -0.33 -11.30
CA ALA A 400 1.63 -0.60 -12.74
C ALA A 400 2.60 0.40 -13.40
N ASN A 401 3.77 0.56 -12.78
CA ASN A 401 4.83 1.42 -13.28
C ASN A 401 5.29 0.97 -14.68
N GLN A 402 5.55 1.93 -15.56
CA GLN A 402 6.13 1.65 -16.89
C GLN A 402 7.65 1.56 -16.78
N VAL A 403 8.24 0.57 -17.44
CA VAL A 403 9.69 0.52 -17.63
C VAL A 403 10.08 1.51 -18.73
N VAL A 404 11.09 2.33 -18.45
CA VAL A 404 11.62 3.36 -19.35
C VAL A 404 13.14 3.28 -19.40
N ILE A 405 13.72 3.72 -20.52
CA ILE A 405 15.17 3.85 -20.67
C ILE A 405 15.53 5.33 -20.68
N ALA A 406 16.24 5.79 -19.66
CA ALA A 406 16.77 7.14 -19.61
C ALA A 406 18.16 7.19 -20.23
N HIS A 407 18.36 8.15 -21.14
CA HIS A 407 19.64 8.48 -21.74
C HIS A 407 20.23 9.65 -20.97
N VAL A 408 21.32 9.39 -20.25
CA VAL A 408 21.88 10.33 -19.29
C VAL A 408 23.38 10.43 -19.45
N ARG A 409 23.91 11.65 -19.49
CA ARG A 409 25.37 11.85 -19.54
C ARG A 409 26.02 11.49 -18.21
N GLY A 410 27.16 10.82 -18.25
CA GLY A 410 27.91 10.42 -17.05
C GLY A 410 28.23 11.57 -16.11
N ASP A 411 28.63 12.72 -16.66
CA ASP A 411 28.95 13.94 -15.92
C ASP A 411 27.73 14.62 -15.27
N GLN A 412 26.51 14.17 -15.60
CA GLN A 412 25.27 14.66 -15.01
C GLN A 412 24.74 13.78 -13.89
N LEU A 413 25.19 12.52 -13.79
CA LEU A 413 24.76 11.64 -12.71
C LEU A 413 25.13 12.23 -11.35
N ARG A 414 24.23 12.08 -10.38
CA ARG A 414 24.39 12.51 -8.98
C ARG A 414 24.03 11.37 -8.03
N GLY A 415 24.35 11.54 -6.75
CA GLY A 415 23.94 10.62 -5.69
C GLY A 415 24.31 9.17 -5.99
N THR A 416 23.35 8.26 -5.79
CA THR A 416 23.54 6.82 -5.95
C THR A 416 23.92 6.44 -7.37
N LEU A 417 23.36 7.12 -8.37
CA LEU A 417 23.67 6.88 -9.77
C LEU A 417 25.11 7.26 -10.11
N GLN A 418 25.61 8.36 -9.56
CA GLN A 418 27.01 8.77 -9.74
C GLN A 418 27.97 7.75 -9.11
N GLU A 419 27.66 7.28 -7.90
CA GLU A 419 28.46 6.28 -7.20
C GLU A 419 28.52 4.96 -7.97
N ARG A 420 27.41 4.55 -8.58
CA ARG A 420 27.30 3.27 -9.29
C ARG A 420 27.81 3.29 -10.72
N PHE A 421 27.60 4.40 -11.45
CA PHE A 421 27.86 4.45 -12.90
C PHE A 421 28.82 5.58 -13.32
N GLY A 422 28.95 6.64 -12.53
CA GLY A 422 29.64 7.90 -12.92
C GLY A 422 31.16 7.80 -13.11
N GLY A 423 31.81 6.74 -12.63
CA GLY A 423 33.26 6.55 -12.73
C GLY A 423 33.76 5.97 -14.05
N THR A 424 32.87 5.49 -14.94
CA THR A 424 33.26 4.62 -16.06
C THR A 424 33.61 5.41 -17.34
N ASP A 425 32.80 6.42 -17.67
CA ASP A 425 32.95 7.37 -18.76
C ASP A 425 32.11 8.62 -18.43
N PRO A 426 32.71 9.69 -17.90
CA PRO A 426 31.97 10.92 -17.57
C PRO A 426 31.42 11.64 -18.80
N SER A 427 32.01 11.43 -19.98
CA SER A 427 31.60 12.13 -21.20
C SER A 427 30.56 11.38 -22.03
N GLY A 428 30.42 10.07 -21.78
CA GLY A 428 29.49 9.18 -22.46
C GLY A 428 28.04 9.33 -22.00
N THR A 429 27.12 8.89 -22.85
CA THR A 429 25.69 8.79 -22.55
C THR A 429 25.37 7.36 -22.13
N TYR A 430 24.88 7.19 -20.91
CA TYR A 430 24.40 5.92 -20.35
C TYR A 430 22.94 5.68 -20.70
N ARG A 431 22.61 4.44 -21.04
CA ARG A 431 21.24 3.92 -21.13
C ARG A 431 20.88 3.21 -19.84
N LEU A 432 20.12 3.87 -18.97
CA LEU A 432 19.70 3.34 -17.68
C LEU A 432 18.23 2.91 -17.74
N ALA A 433 17.95 1.63 -17.47
CA ALA A 433 16.60 1.13 -17.34
C ALA A 433 16.06 1.45 -15.94
N THR A 434 14.87 2.05 -15.89
CA THR A 434 14.21 2.40 -14.62
C THR A 434 12.70 2.41 -14.81
N ILE A 435 11.96 2.83 -13.79
CA ILE A 435 10.53 3.08 -13.89
C ILE A 435 10.21 4.55 -14.08
N ASP A 436 9.10 4.84 -14.75
CA ASP A 436 8.58 6.20 -14.94
C ASP A 436 8.50 7.00 -13.64
N TYR A 437 8.01 6.39 -12.55
CA TYR A 437 7.99 7.00 -11.22
C TYR A 437 9.38 7.47 -10.75
N ALA A 438 10.43 6.69 -11.00
CA ALA A 438 11.79 7.02 -10.56
C ALA A 438 12.33 8.25 -11.30
N LEU A 439 12.00 8.41 -12.58
CA LEU A 439 12.38 9.61 -13.34
C LEU A 439 11.69 10.86 -12.86
N GLU A 440 10.47 10.75 -12.33
CA GLU A 440 9.72 11.90 -11.82
C GLU A 440 10.21 12.33 -10.43
N GLU A 441 10.43 11.37 -9.53
CA GLU A 441 10.70 11.65 -8.11
C GLU A 441 12.19 11.77 -7.78
N TYR A 442 13.03 11.06 -8.53
CA TYR A 442 14.47 11.00 -8.31
C TYR A 442 15.23 11.64 -9.48
N ALA A 443 14.57 12.56 -10.21
CA ALA A 443 15.14 13.28 -11.36
C ALA A 443 16.52 13.89 -11.04
N ASP A 444 16.71 14.38 -9.81
CA ASP A 444 17.96 14.97 -9.34
C ASP A 444 19.13 13.96 -9.35
N GLU A 445 18.89 12.66 -9.14
CA GLU A 445 19.92 11.63 -9.24
C GLU A 445 20.37 11.41 -10.69
N PHE A 446 19.45 11.54 -11.65
CA PHE A 446 19.75 11.44 -13.07
C PHE A 446 20.39 12.72 -13.63
N GLY A 447 20.19 13.87 -12.99
CA GLY A 447 20.63 15.15 -13.53
C GLY A 447 19.92 15.48 -14.84
N THR A 448 20.66 15.90 -15.88
CA THR A 448 20.07 16.21 -17.19
C THR A 448 19.85 14.94 -18.01
N ILE A 449 18.59 14.56 -18.18
CA ILE A 449 18.17 13.46 -19.07
C ILE A 449 18.08 14.00 -20.51
N GLU A 450 18.86 13.43 -21.42
CA GLU A 450 18.88 13.83 -22.85
C GLU A 450 17.65 13.32 -23.60
N ARG A 451 17.21 12.11 -23.26
CA ARG A 451 16.07 11.42 -23.88
C ARG A 451 15.52 10.34 -22.97
N VAL A 452 14.21 10.12 -23.04
CA VAL A 452 13.53 8.97 -22.42
C VAL A 452 12.90 8.12 -23.51
N GLU A 453 13.18 6.81 -23.49
CA GLU A 453 12.52 5.82 -24.34
C GLU A 453 11.45 5.09 -23.51
N ASN A 454 10.19 5.13 -23.96
CA ASN A 454 9.13 4.34 -23.34
C ASN A 454 9.14 2.94 -23.96
N THR A 455 9.26 1.92 -23.11
CA THR A 455 9.32 0.51 -23.57
C THR A 455 7.95 -0.08 -23.86
N GLY A 456 6.88 0.51 -23.30
CA GLY A 456 5.53 -0.04 -23.32
C GLY A 456 5.31 -1.25 -22.41
N MET A 457 6.33 -1.66 -21.65
CA MET A 457 6.25 -2.78 -20.71
C MET A 457 6.04 -2.30 -19.29
N LEU A 458 5.21 -3.02 -18.53
CA LEU A 458 5.06 -2.81 -17.10
C LEU A 458 6.19 -3.47 -16.33
N LEU A 459 6.54 -2.90 -15.17
CA LEU A 459 7.54 -3.46 -14.27
C LEU A 459 7.17 -4.91 -13.89
N ARG A 460 5.93 -5.17 -13.48
CA ARG A 460 5.49 -6.54 -13.16
C ARG A 460 5.68 -7.55 -14.29
N ASP A 461 5.52 -7.12 -15.55
CA ASP A 461 5.60 -8.02 -16.70
C ASP A 461 7.06 -8.42 -16.96
N VAL A 462 7.99 -7.45 -16.93
CA VAL A 462 9.43 -7.75 -17.05
C VAL A 462 9.94 -8.58 -15.88
N LEU A 463 9.42 -8.38 -14.67
CA LEU A 463 9.75 -9.21 -13.51
C LEU A 463 9.30 -10.66 -13.71
N ILE A 464 8.08 -10.87 -14.22
CA ILE A 464 7.54 -12.21 -14.50
C ILE A 464 8.39 -12.92 -15.55
N ASP A 465 8.72 -12.23 -16.64
CA ASP A 465 9.54 -12.83 -17.71
C ASP A 465 10.96 -13.13 -17.21
N HIS A 466 11.54 -12.26 -16.38
CA HIS A 466 12.83 -12.52 -15.75
C HIS A 466 12.77 -13.74 -14.83
N ALA A 467 11.72 -13.89 -14.01
CA ALA A 467 11.52 -15.09 -13.19
C ALA A 467 11.38 -16.36 -14.04
N ARG A 468 10.60 -16.33 -15.12
CA ARG A 468 10.43 -17.44 -16.07
C ARG A 468 11.75 -17.87 -16.73
N SER A 469 12.69 -16.94 -16.92
CA SER A 469 14.03 -17.26 -17.42
C SER A 469 14.89 -18.07 -16.43
N GLY A 470 14.41 -18.28 -15.20
CA GLY A 470 15.06 -19.04 -14.16
C GLY A 470 15.91 -18.20 -13.20
N ALA A 471 15.74 -16.87 -13.20
CA ALA A 471 16.49 -15.94 -12.36
C ALA A 471 16.28 -16.18 -10.85
N LEU A 472 15.13 -16.75 -10.44
CA LEU A 472 14.85 -17.10 -9.04
C LEU A 472 15.88 -18.07 -8.44
N ARG A 473 16.53 -18.92 -9.26
CA ARG A 473 17.59 -19.82 -8.80
C ARG A 473 18.80 -19.08 -8.25
N GLN A 474 19.07 -17.87 -8.75
CA GLN A 474 20.18 -17.02 -8.31
C GLN A 474 19.90 -16.38 -6.94
N LEU A 475 18.63 -16.32 -6.52
CA LEU A 475 18.22 -15.80 -5.21
C LEU A 475 18.27 -16.87 -4.10
N SER A 476 18.25 -18.15 -4.48
CA SER A 476 18.31 -19.28 -3.54
C SER A 476 19.73 -19.79 -3.28
N ALA A 477 20.71 -19.27 -4.02
CA ALA A 477 22.14 -19.41 -3.76
C ALA A 477 22.60 -18.25 -2.86
#